data_AF-A0A2D5RVJ6-F1
#
_entry.id   AF-A0A2D5RVJ6-F1
#
_cell.length_a   1.000
_cell.length_b   1.000
_cell.length_c   1.000
_cell.angle_alpha   90.00
_cell.angle_beta   90.00
_cell.angle_gamma   90.00
#
_symmetry.space_group_name_H-M   'P 1'
#
loop_
_entity.id
_entity.type
_entity.pdbx_description
1 polymer ?
#
loop_
_entity_poly.entity_id
_entity_poly.type
_entity_poly.pdbx_seq_one_letter_code
_entity_poly.pdbx_strand_id
1 'polypeptide(L)'
;MNPEVPTKWGPDKRSWHLDKTISVGHLVSTLIIAVSVFGWAVTLDKRVEQNALAIIYLKEQQHAEQKRVEQLRSEIKQDLRDINHKLDRLIESQAKR
;
A
#
# COMPACT_ATOMS: atom_id res chain seq x y z
N MET A 1 85.70 -9.74 24.10
CA MET A 1 84.54 -10.52 23.63
C MET A 1 83.28 -9.76 24.04
N ASN A 2 82.62 -9.13 23.08
CA ASN A 2 81.38 -8.38 23.30
C ASN A 2 80.24 -9.21 22.67
N PRO A 3 79.18 -9.59 23.40
CA PRO A 3 78.14 -10.44 22.83
C PRO A 3 77.20 -9.61 21.95
N GLU A 4 77.12 -9.95 20.66
CA GLU A 4 76.10 -9.41 19.76
C GLU A 4 74.73 -9.97 20.18
N VAL A 5 73.86 -9.09 20.65
CA VAL A 5 72.50 -9.43 21.05
C VAL A 5 71.66 -9.60 19.78
N PRO A 6 70.92 -10.70 19.57
CA PRO A 6 70.04 -10.83 18.43
C PRO A 6 68.88 -9.86 18.62
N THR A 7 68.75 -8.85 17.75
CA THR A 7 67.56 -8.00 17.68
C THR A 7 66.40 -8.80 17.09
N LYS A 8 65.83 -9.61 17.99
CA LYS A 8 64.48 -10.16 17.97
C LYS A 8 63.48 -9.16 17.37
N TRP A 9 62.91 -9.60 16.25
CA TRP A 9 61.55 -9.36 15.75
C TRP A 9 60.92 -8.03 16.18
N GLY A 10 60.90 -7.06 15.27
CA GLY A 10 60.14 -5.84 15.45
C GLY A 10 59.62 -5.30 14.12
N PRO A 11 58.53 -4.53 14.17
CA PRO A 11 57.23 -4.91 14.69
C PRO A 11 56.47 -5.74 13.63
N ASP A 12 55.69 -6.73 14.06
CA ASP A 12 54.57 -7.19 13.25
C ASP A 12 53.63 -5.99 13.06
N LYS A 13 53.89 -5.20 12.01
CA LYS A 13 52.86 -4.38 11.41
C LYS A 13 51.88 -5.38 10.84
N ARG A 14 51.00 -5.86 11.72
CA ARG A 14 49.67 -6.37 11.37
C ARG A 14 48.87 -5.16 10.87
N SER A 15 49.41 -4.49 9.85
CA SER A 15 48.69 -3.54 9.04
C SER A 15 47.63 -4.41 8.40
N TRP A 16 46.41 -4.16 8.82
CA TRP A 16 45.24 -4.57 8.09
C TRP A 16 45.42 -4.00 6.67
N HIS A 17 45.92 -4.83 5.75
CA HIS A 17 45.94 -4.55 4.32
C HIS A 17 44.49 -4.67 3.86
N LEU A 18 43.63 -3.73 4.28
CA LEU A 18 42.47 -3.46 3.45
C LEU A 18 43.05 -2.82 2.20
N ASP A 19 43.17 -3.64 1.17
CA ASP A 19 43.50 -3.19 -0.15
C ASP A 19 42.67 -1.93 -0.46
N LYS A 20 43.37 -0.96 -1.03
CA LYS A 20 42.90 0.38 -1.42
C LYS A 20 41.77 0.34 -2.47
N THR A 21 41.16 -0.82 -2.69
CA THR A 21 40.08 -1.13 -3.63
C THR A 21 38.70 -0.86 -3.02
N ILE A 22 38.52 -1.00 -1.70
CA ILE A 22 37.30 -0.56 -1.02
C ILE A 22 37.63 0.69 -0.20
N SER A 23 37.40 1.84 -0.83
CA SER A 23 37.48 3.15 -0.16
C SER A 23 36.51 3.19 1.01
N VAL A 24 36.90 3.85 2.11
CA VAL A 24 36.00 4.16 3.25
C VAL A 24 34.72 4.84 2.75
N GLY A 25 34.80 5.61 1.66
CA GLY A 25 33.63 6.20 1.01
C GLY A 25 32.63 5.18 0.48
N HIS A 26 33.07 4.01 -0.02
CA HIS A 26 32.15 2.95 -0.45
C HIS A 26 31.41 2.31 0.72
N LEU A 27 32.11 2.03 1.84
CA LEU A 27 31.47 1.51 3.04
C LEU A 27 30.39 2.46 3.57
N VAL A 28 30.69 3.76 3.61
CA VAL A 28 29.74 4.80 4.02
C VAL A 28 28.56 4.89 3.05
N SER A 29 28.82 4.93 1.73
CA SER A 29 27.75 4.98 0.73
C SER A 29 26.85 3.74 0.77
N THR A 30 27.43 2.54 0.91
CA THR A 30 26.65 1.30 1.06
C THR A 30 25.81 1.32 2.32
N LEU A 31 26.32 1.85 3.43
CA LEU A 31 25.56 1.99 4.68
C LEU A 31 24.38 2.98 4.51
N ILE A 32 24.61 4.12 3.85
CA ILE A 32 23.54 5.10 3.56
C ILE A 32 22.46 4.47 2.69
N ILE A 33 22.85 3.73 1.65
CA ILE A 33 21.91 3.02 0.78
C ILE A 33 21.11 2.00 1.59
N ALA A 34 21.77 1.20 2.44
CA ALA A 34 21.10 0.20 3.27
C ALA A 34 20.06 0.84 4.22
N VAL A 35 20.43 1.92 4.91
CA VAL A 35 19.51 2.67 5.79
C VAL A 35 18.35 3.28 5.00
N SER A 36 18.62 3.80 3.80
CA SER A 36 17.59 4.39 2.94
C SER A 36 16.58 3.35 2.46
N VAL A 37 17.05 2.18 2.02
CA VAL A 37 16.19 1.07 1.61
C VAL A 37 15.34 0.57 2.79
N PHE A 38 15.94 0.43 3.97
CA PHE A 38 15.21 -0.01 5.15
C PHE A 38 14.14 1.00 5.58
N GLY A 39 14.49 2.28 5.61
CA GLY A 39 13.54 3.36 5.90
C GLY A 39 12.39 3.40 4.89
N TRP A 40 12.69 3.26 3.59
CA TRP A 40 11.68 3.19 2.54
C TRP A 40 10.75 1.98 2.72
N ALA A 41 11.30 0.79 2.99
CA ALA A 41 10.53 -0.43 3.21
C ALA A 41 9.54 -0.29 4.38
N VAL A 42 9.95 0.32 5.49
CA VAL A 42 9.05 0.59 6.63
C VAL A 42 7.91 1.55 6.24
N THR A 43 8.18 2.55 5.40
CA THR A 43 7.11 3.46 4.93
C THR A 43 6.17 2.82 3.92
N LEU A 44 6.65 1.86 3.13
CA LEU A 44 5.82 1.11 2.19
C LEU A 44 4.78 0.28 2.92
N ASP A 45 5.19 -0.45 3.96
CA ASP A 45 4.30 -1.32 4.72
C ASP A 45 3.09 -0.55 5.27
N LYS A 46 3.35 0.62 5.87
CA LYS A 46 2.30 1.53 6.34
C LYS A 46 1.35 2.00 5.24
N ARG A 47 1.89 2.35 4.06
CA ARG A 47 1.07 2.79 2.92
C ARG A 47 0.22 1.66 2.37
N VAL A 48 0.76 0.44 2.32
CA VAL A 48 0.03 -0.75 1.89
C VAL A 48 -1.11 -1.05 2.85
N GLU A 49 -0.88 -1.02 4.15
CA GLU A 49 -1.91 -1.25 5.16
C GLU A 49 -3.03 -0.19 5.09
N GLN A 50 -2.67 1.09 5.00
CA GLN A 50 -3.64 2.18 4.84
C GLN A 50 -4.47 2.04 3.56
N ASN A 51 -3.83 1.69 2.44
CA ASN A 51 -4.53 1.48 1.18
C ASN A 51 -5.44 0.25 1.23
N ALA A 52 -5.01 -0.84 1.88
CA ALA A 52 -5.82 -2.03 2.04
C ALA A 52 -7.11 -1.73 2.84
N LEU A 53 -6.99 -0.97 3.94
CA LEU A 53 -8.14 -0.52 4.72
C LEU A 53 -9.08 0.37 3.90
N ALA A 54 -8.54 1.33 3.15
CA ALA A 54 -9.33 2.20 2.28
C ALA A 54 -10.09 1.40 1.21
N ILE A 55 -9.45 0.41 0.59
CA ILE A 55 -10.08 -0.47 -0.42
C ILE A 55 -11.22 -1.27 0.20
N ILE A 56 -11.04 -1.83 1.41
CA ILE A 56 -12.09 -2.59 2.10
C ILE A 56 -13.30 -1.68 2.37
N TYR A 57 -13.06 -0.49 2.92
CA TYR A 57 -14.12 0.47 3.19
C TYR A 57 -14.87 0.90 1.93
N LEU A 58 -14.15 1.23 0.85
CA LEU A 58 -14.76 1.60 -0.43
C LEU A 58 -15.59 0.46 -1.02
N LYS A 59 -15.11 -0.78 -0.90
CA LYS A 59 -15.83 -1.96 -1.37
C LYS A 59 -17.13 -2.17 -0.58
N GLU A 60 -17.09 -2.01 0.74
CA GLU A 60 -18.27 -2.10 1.59
C GLU A 60 -19.29 -1.00 1.26
N GLN A 61 -18.83 0.24 1.10
CA GLN A 61 -19.67 1.36 0.70
C GLN A 61 -20.31 1.14 -0.67
N GLN A 62 -19.54 0.64 -1.65
CA GLN A 62 -20.05 0.32 -2.98
C GLN A 62 -21.12 -0.76 -2.94
N HIS A 63 -20.94 -1.83 -2.16
CA HIS A 63 -21.95 -2.87 -2.00
C HIS A 63 -23.23 -2.34 -1.33
N ALA A 64 -23.10 -1.47 -0.32
CA ALA A 64 -24.24 -0.83 0.32
C ALA A 64 -25.00 0.08 -0.66
N GLU A 65 -24.27 0.85 -1.48
CA GLU A 65 -24.85 1.72 -2.50
C GLU A 65 -25.56 0.92 -3.59
N GLN A 66 -24.94 -0.16 -4.10
CA GLN A 66 -25.56 -1.05 -5.08
C GLN A 66 -26.89 -1.62 -4.57
N LYS A 67 -26.94 -2.04 -3.30
CA LYS A 67 -28.18 -2.52 -2.67
C LYS A 67 -29.25 -1.43 -2.62
N ARG A 68 -28.88 -0.20 -2.23
CA ARG A 68 -29.80 0.95 -2.20
C ARG A 68 -30.34 1.29 -3.58
N VAL A 69 -29.48 1.27 -4.61
CA VAL A 69 -29.88 1.53 -5.99
C VAL A 69 -30.84 0.45 -6.50
N GLU A 70 -30.57 -0.82 -6.18
CA GLU A 70 -31.47 -1.91 -6.58
C GLU A 70 -32.83 -1.81 -5.88
N GLN A 71 -32.84 -1.48 -4.58
CA GLN A 71 -34.07 -1.21 -3.83
C GLN A 71 -34.87 -0.07 -4.45
N LEU A 72 -34.22 1.08 -4.70
CA LEU A 72 -34.86 2.23 -5.33
C LEU A 72 -35.41 1.90 -6.72
N ARG A 73 -34.67 1.12 -7.52
CA ARG A 73 -35.16 0.66 -8.83
C ARG A 73 -36.38 -0.23 -8.71
N SER A 74 -36.42 -1.10 -7.71
CA SER A 74 -37.58 -1.95 -7.44
C SER A 74 -38.81 -1.11 -7.03
N GLU A 75 -38.62 -0.15 -6.13
CA GLU A 75 -39.65 0.80 -5.69
C GLU A 75 -40.21 1.61 -6.87
N ILE A 76 -39.34 2.21 -7.70
CA ILE A 76 -39.76 2.95 -8.90
C ILE A 76 -40.57 2.06 -9.84
N LYS A 77 -40.15 0.81 -10.07
CA LYS A 77 -40.92 -0.13 -10.92
C LYS A 77 -42.29 -0.43 -10.34
N GLN A 78 -42.41 -0.53 -9.02
CA GLN A 78 -43.70 -0.74 -8.36
C GLN A 78 -44.58 0.50 -8.51
N ASP A 79 -44.06 1.68 -8.21
CA ASP A 79 -44.79 2.94 -8.33
C ASP A 79 -45.29 3.19 -9.76
N LEU A 80 -44.47 2.88 -10.77
CA LEU A 80 -44.87 2.98 -12.18
C LEU A 80 -46.04 2.03 -12.52
N ARG A 81 -46.05 0.81 -11.98
CA ARG A 81 -47.18 -0.12 -12.18
C ARG A 81 -48.44 0.40 -11.49
N ASP A 82 -48.30 0.94 -10.29
CA ASP A 82 -49.44 1.50 -9.55
C ASP A 82 -50.01 2.74 -10.25
N ILE A 83 -49.15 3.56 -10.85
CA ILE A 83 -49.57 4.69 -11.69
C ILE A 83 -50.32 4.19 -12.93
N ASN A 84 -49.79 3.20 -13.65
CA ASN A 84 -50.47 2.61 -14.81
C ASN A 84 -51.86 2.08 -14.43
N HIS A 85 -51.97 1.33 -13.33
CA HIS A 85 -53.27 0.84 -12.84
C HIS A 85 -54.24 1.95 -12.43
N LYS A 86 -53.75 3.09 -11.93
CA LYS A 86 -54.60 4.27 -11.65
C LYS A 86 -55.07 4.92 -12.95
N LEU A 87 -54.20 5.05 -13.95
CA LEU A 87 -54.53 5.62 -15.26
C LEU A 87 -55.56 4.76 -15.99
N ASP A 88 -55.39 3.44 -16.01
CA ASP A 88 -56.34 2.51 -16.64
C ASP A 88 -57.74 2.65 -16.03
N ARG A 89 -57.84 2.67 -14.69
CA ARG A 89 -59.12 2.89 -13.99
C ARG A 89 -59.75 4.24 -14.31
N LEU A 90 -58.95 5.30 -14.44
CA LEU A 90 -59.46 6.61 -14.83
C LEU A 90 -60.02 6.57 -16.25
N ILE A 91 -59.31 5.94 -17.20
CA ILE A 91 -59.77 5.77 -18.59
C ILE A 91 -61.08 4.99 -18.64
N GLU A 92 -61.18 3.86 -17.93
CA GLU A 92 -62.41 3.06 -17.85
C GLU A 92 -63.58 3.86 -17.26
N SER A 93 -63.32 4.68 -16.24
CA SER A 93 -64.35 5.52 -15.62
C SER A 93 -64.85 6.63 -16.54
N GLN A 94 -63.98 7.19 -17.39
CA GLN A 94 -64.33 8.19 -18.39
C GLN A 94 -65.06 7.56 -19.58
N ALA A 95 -64.66 6.36 -20.01
CA ALA A 95 -65.31 5.63 -21.09
C ALA A 95 -66.74 5.14 -20.76
N LYS A 96 -67.06 5.01 -19.47
CA LYS A 96 -68.42 4.66 -18.99
C LYS A 96 -69.37 5.85 -18.83
N ARG A 97 -68.88 7.09 -18.95
CA ARG A 97 -69.70 8.31 -18.97
C ARG A 97 -70.06 8.68 -20.40
#